data_AF-I1CMN1-F1
#
_entry.id   AF-I1CMN1-F1
#
_cell.length_a   1.000
_cell.length_b   1.000
_cell.length_c   1.000
_cell.angle_alpha   90.00
_cell.angle_beta   90.00
_cell.angle_gamma   90.00
#
_symmetry.space_group_name_H-M   'P 1'
#
loop_
_entity.id
_entity.type
_entity.pdbx_description
1 polymer ?
#
loop_
_entity_poly.entity_id
_entity_poly.type
_entity_poly.pdbx_seq_one_letter_code
_entity_poly.pdbx_strand_id
1 'polypeptide(L)'
;MTALNKVLSEGSKGQRVMKVIPEMDELLLKKIPPSGCYRDLQTNIPIKKVVFPDFPFPEGTSAFTTHKSVLAYFERYTDTLSFASLVGV
;
A
#
# COMPACT_ATOMS: atom_id res chain seq x y z
N MET A 1 31.21 38.06 -24.10
CA MET A 1 29.92 37.65 -24.72
C MET A 1 29.34 36.53 -23.87
N THR A 2 28.70 36.90 -22.76
CA THR A 2 28.27 36.01 -21.67
C THR A 2 26.87 35.48 -21.99
N ALA A 3 26.73 34.17 -22.22
CA ALA A 3 25.43 33.56 -22.42
C ALA A 3 24.70 33.47 -21.07
N LEU A 4 23.62 34.23 -20.92
CA LEU A 4 22.71 34.24 -19.79
C LEU A 4 22.15 32.83 -19.54
N ASN A 5 22.33 32.34 -18.31
CA ASN A 5 21.65 31.19 -17.77
C ASN A 5 20.14 31.34 -17.98
N LYS A 6 19.55 30.46 -18.80
CA LYS A 6 18.11 30.38 -18.96
C LYS A 6 17.52 29.77 -17.69
N VAL A 7 17.09 30.61 -16.76
CA VAL A 7 16.26 30.21 -15.63
C VAL A 7 15.00 29.57 -16.21
N LEU A 8 14.80 28.28 -15.92
CA LEU A 8 13.60 27.55 -16.31
C LEU A 8 12.42 28.17 -15.56
N SER A 9 11.42 28.63 -16.30
CA SER A 9 10.19 29.22 -15.75
C SER A 9 9.50 28.23 -14.82
N GLU A 10 9.24 28.65 -13.59
CA GLU A 10 8.39 27.93 -12.64
C GLU A 10 7.05 27.64 -13.31
N GLY A 11 6.76 26.36 -13.59
CA GLY A 11 5.48 25.99 -14.20
C GLY A 11 5.44 24.68 -14.97
N SER A 12 6.56 24.06 -15.33
CA SER A 12 6.54 22.66 -15.78
C SER A 12 6.97 21.76 -14.63
N LYS A 13 5.99 21.11 -13.97
CA LYS A 13 6.28 19.86 -13.25
C LYS A 13 6.71 18.85 -14.32
N GLY A 14 7.97 18.94 -14.72
CA GLY A 14 8.63 17.95 -15.53
C GLY A 14 8.52 16.65 -14.75
N GLN A 15 7.59 15.81 -15.18
CA GLN A 15 7.44 14.45 -14.71
C GLN A 15 8.71 13.72 -15.16
N ARG A 16 9.79 13.90 -14.39
CA ARG A 16 10.96 13.04 -14.48
C ARG A 16 10.51 11.70 -13.90
N VAL A 17 9.89 10.88 -14.75
CA VAL A 17 9.82 9.45 -14.51
C VAL A 17 11.27 8.98 -14.61
N MET A 18 11.98 9.01 -13.48
CA MET A 18 13.24 8.28 -13.40
C MET A 18 12.87 6.84 -13.71
N LYS A 19 13.46 6.25 -14.74
CA LYS A 19 13.45 4.79 -14.88
C LYS A 19 14.07 4.29 -13.59
N VAL A 20 13.24 3.80 -12.68
CA VAL A 20 13.73 3.29 -11.41
C VAL A 20 14.53 2.04 -11.77
N ILE A 21 15.83 2.14 -11.58
CA ILE A 21 16.73 0.99 -11.68
C ILE A 21 16.32 0.08 -10.51
N PRO A 22 16.28 -1.26 -10.65
CA PRO A 22 15.84 -2.15 -9.56
C PRO A 22 16.49 -1.87 -8.20
N GLU A 23 17.77 -1.46 -8.19
CA GLU A 23 18.50 -1.05 -6.98
C GLU A 23 17.89 0.18 -6.28
N MET A 24 17.31 1.10 -7.06
CA MET A 24 16.66 2.31 -6.55
C MET A 24 15.27 2.01 -5.98
N ASP A 25 14.56 1.00 -6.50
CA ASP A 25 13.30 0.53 -5.91
C ASP A 25 13.53 -0.05 -4.51
N GLU A 26 14.57 -0.86 -4.33
CA GLU A 26 14.95 -1.38 -3.02
C GLU A 26 15.31 -0.26 -2.02
N LEU A 27 16.05 0.75 -2.49
CA LEU A 27 16.39 1.93 -1.68
C LEU A 27 15.13 2.74 -1.29
N LEU A 28 14.20 2.92 -2.22
CA LEU A 28 12.93 3.59 -1.97
C LEU A 28 12.07 2.81 -0.99
N LEU A 29 11.93 1.49 -1.15
CA LEU A 29 11.22 0.62 -0.20
C LEU A 29 11.81 0.71 1.21
N LYS A 30 13.13 0.83 1.33
CA LYS A 30 13.81 0.98 2.62
C LYS A 30 13.63 2.36 3.25
N LYS A 31 13.58 3.43 2.46
CA LYS A 31 13.48 4.82 2.94
C LYS A 31 12.05 5.28 3.16
N ILE A 32 11.13 4.79 2.33
CA ILE A 32 9.72 5.18 2.26
C ILE A 32 8.94 3.87 2.06
N PRO A 33 8.71 3.09 3.14
CA PRO A 33 7.96 1.86 3.01
C PRO A 33 6.54 2.17 2.50
N PRO A 34 5.95 1.30 1.66
CA PRO A 34 4.66 1.54 1.03
C PRO A 34 3.49 1.56 2.04
N SER A 35 3.72 1.11 3.28
CA SER A 35 2.76 1.22 4.37
C SER A 35 3.43 1.57 5.70
N GLY A 36 2.66 2.19 6.59
CA GLY A 36 3.05 2.42 7.99
C GLY A 36 2.82 1.22 8.91
N CYS A 37 2.55 0.02 8.38
CA CYS A 37 2.34 -1.18 9.20
C CYS A 37 3.65 -1.61 9.87
N TYR A 38 3.66 -1.64 11.20
CA TYR A 38 4.77 -2.16 12.00
C TYR A 38 4.51 -3.61 12.43
N ARG A 39 5.59 -4.32 12.78
CA ARG A 39 5.61 -5.79 12.98
C ARG A 39 4.55 -6.32 13.95
N ASP A 40 4.26 -5.60 15.03
CA ASP A 40 3.38 -6.07 16.10
C ASP A 40 2.04 -5.30 16.11
N LEU A 41 1.70 -4.63 14.99
CA LEU A 41 0.47 -3.85 14.87
C LEU A 41 -0.78 -4.73 15.06
N GLN A 42 -1.64 -4.28 15.97
CA GLN A 42 -3.00 -4.78 16.18
C GLN A 42 -4.04 -3.72 15.81
N THR A 43 -5.23 -4.17 15.44
CA THR A 43 -6.37 -3.30 15.17
C THR A 43 -6.74 -2.49 16.42
N ASN A 44 -6.99 -1.20 16.26
CA ASN A 44 -7.50 -0.32 17.33
C ASN A 44 -9.04 -0.32 17.43
N ILE A 45 -9.73 -0.88 16.44
CA ILE A 45 -11.18 -1.02 16.41
C ILE A 45 -11.51 -2.52 16.41
N PRO A 46 -12.51 -2.98 17.18
CA PRO A 46 -12.91 -4.38 17.18
C PRO A 46 -13.32 -4.86 15.78
N ILE A 47 -12.83 -6.02 15.35
CA ILE A 47 -13.05 -6.54 13.99
C ILE A 47 -14.54 -6.64 13.61
N LYS A 48 -15.43 -6.90 14.57
CA LYS A 48 -16.89 -6.94 14.36
C LYS A 48 -17.49 -5.63 13.86
N LYS A 49 -16.76 -4.51 14.00
CA LYS A 49 -17.17 -3.17 13.52
C LYS A 49 -16.55 -2.80 12.18
N VAL A 50 -15.48 -3.49 11.77
CA VAL A 50 -14.70 -3.17 10.55
C VAL A 50 -14.93 -4.19 9.43
N VAL A 51 -15.53 -5.33 9.77
CA VAL A 51 -15.81 -6.44 8.86
C VAL A 51 -16.91 -6.11 7.85
N PHE A 52 -16.83 -6.73 6.66
CA PHE A 52 -17.91 -6.67 5.69
C PHE A 52 -19.10 -7.49 6.21
N PRO A 53 -20.35 -6.96 6.20
CA PRO A 53 -21.50 -7.62 6.81
C PRO A 53 -21.82 -9.03 6.26
N ASP A 54 -21.50 -9.25 4.99
CA ASP A 54 -21.73 -10.47 4.22
C ASP A 54 -20.50 -11.40 4.17
N PHE A 55 -19.36 -10.95 4.68
CA PHE A 55 -18.11 -11.69 4.68
C PHE A 55 -17.41 -11.61 6.03
N PRO A 56 -17.81 -12.42 7.02
CA PRO A 56 -17.26 -12.33 8.36
C PRO A 56 -15.81 -12.83 8.46
N PHE A 57 -15.12 -12.44 9.55
CA PHE A 57 -13.90 -13.13 9.97
C PHE A 57 -14.20 -14.56 10.43
N PRO A 58 -13.24 -15.50 10.36
CA PRO A 58 -13.40 -16.85 10.89
C PRO A 58 -13.80 -16.86 12.38
N GLU A 59 -14.61 -17.84 12.78
CA GLU A 59 -14.95 -18.04 14.18
C GLU A 59 -13.70 -18.21 15.05
N GLY A 60 -13.74 -17.70 16.28
CA GLY A 60 -12.61 -17.74 17.20
C GLY A 60 -11.55 -16.65 16.97
N THR A 61 -11.68 -15.80 15.94
CA THR A 61 -10.77 -14.66 15.75
C THR A 61 -10.91 -13.67 16.91
N SER A 62 -9.77 -13.23 17.47
CA SER A 62 -9.73 -12.21 18.52
C SER A 62 -10.44 -10.92 18.09
N ALA A 63 -11.15 -10.28 19.01
CA ALA A 63 -11.83 -9.00 18.76
C ALA A 63 -10.86 -7.91 18.28
N PHE A 64 -9.64 -7.91 18.81
CA PHE A 64 -8.53 -7.08 18.34
C PHE A 64 -7.46 -8.00 17.77
N THR A 65 -7.30 -7.99 16.45
CA THR A 65 -6.47 -8.94 15.73
C THR A 65 -5.22 -8.28 15.15
N THR A 66 -4.29 -9.08 14.66
CA THR A 66 -3.03 -8.58 14.08
C THR A 66 -3.23 -8.12 12.63
N HIS A 67 -2.36 -7.22 12.15
CA HIS A 67 -2.32 -6.82 10.74
C HIS A 67 -2.20 -8.04 9.78
N LYS A 68 -1.52 -9.12 10.17
CA LYS A 68 -1.44 -10.37 9.36
C LYS A 68 -2.80 -11.04 9.20
N SER A 69 -3.58 -11.11 10.27
CA SER A 69 -4.92 -11.68 10.24
C SER A 69 -5.90 -10.82 9.41
N VAL A 70 -5.70 -9.50 9.42
CA VAL A 70 -6.46 -8.57 8.55
C VAL A 70 -6.07 -8.76 7.07
N LEU A 71 -4.78 -8.92 6.77
CA LEU A 71 -4.31 -9.21 5.41
C LEU A 71 -4.92 -10.51 4.88
N ALA A 72 -4.84 -11.60 5.64
CA ALA A 72 -5.43 -12.89 5.25
C ALA A 72 -6.96 -12.82 5.07
N TYR A 73 -7.63 -11.92 5.78
CA TYR A 73 -9.05 -11.63 5.57
C TYR A 73 -9.30 -10.97 4.21
N PHE A 74 -8.50 -9.97 3.84
CA PHE A 74 -8.63 -9.29 2.55
C PHE A 74 -8.26 -10.19 1.37
N GLU A 75 -7.21 -11.00 1.51
CA GLU A 75 -6.83 -12.00 0.49
C GLU A 75 -7.97 -12.99 0.25
N ARG A 76 -8.57 -13.52 1.33
CA ARG A 76 -9.75 -14.40 1.21
C ARG A 76 -10.93 -13.71 0.53
N TYR A 77 -11.15 -12.42 0.84
CA TYR A 77 -12.22 -11.64 0.22
C TYR A 77 -11.97 -11.38 -1.27
N THR A 78 -10.72 -11.18 -1.69
CA THR A 78 -10.38 -11.01 -3.11
C THR A 78 -10.54 -12.31 -3.89
N ASP A 79 -10.22 -13.44 -3.26
CA ASP A 79 -10.36 -14.77 -3.87
C ASP A 79 -11.82 -15.13 -4.14
N THR A 80 -12.73 -14.81 -3.20
CA THR A 80 -14.16 -15.13 -3.36
C THR A 80 -14.85 -14.36 -4.47
N LEU A 81 -14.32 -13.20 -4.85
CA LEU A 81 -14.90 -12.32 -5.86
C LEU A 81 -14.13 -12.34 -7.18
N SER A 82 -13.11 -13.20 -7.31
CA SER A 82 -12.22 -13.25 -8.50
C SER A 82 -11.62 -11.89 -8.87
N PHE A 83 -11.46 -10.96 -7.90
CA PHE A 83 -10.92 -9.62 -8.15
C PHE A 83 -9.44 -9.65 -8.58
N ALA A 84 -8.72 -10.73 -8.27
CA ALA A 84 -7.31 -10.88 -8.63
C ALA A 84 -7.07 -10.69 -10.14
N SER A 85 -7.97 -11.17 -11.01
CA SER A 85 -7.82 -11.01 -12.46
C SER A 85 -7.98 -9.57 -12.95
N LEU A 86 -8.60 -8.69 -12.16
CA LEU A 86 -8.81 -7.28 -12.49
C LEU A 86 -7.57 -6.42 -12.18
N VAL A 87 -6.82 -6.80 -11.15
CA VAL A 87 -5.69 -6.01 -10.63
C VAL A 87 -4.37 -6.34 -11.36
N GLY A 88 -4.36 -7.39 -12.21
CA GLY A 88 -3.20 -7.72 -13.04
C GLY A 88 -1.97 -8.15 -12.23
N VAL A 89 -2.21 -8.84 -11.10
CA VAL A 89 -1.18 -9.46 -10.26
C VAL A 89 -1.00 -10.92 -10.65
#